data_AF-A0A2D6FD45-F1
#
_entry.id   AF-A0A2D6FD45-F1
#
_cell.length_a   1.000
_cell.length_b   1.000
_cell.length_c   1.000
_cell.angle_alpha   90.00
_cell.angle_beta   90.00
_cell.angle_gamma   90.00
#
_symmetry.space_group_name_H-M   'P 1'
#
loop_
_entity.id
_entity.type
_entity.pdbx_description
1 polymer ?
#
loop_
_entity_poly.entity_id
_entity_poly.type
_entity_poly.pdbx_seq_one_letter_code
_entity_poly.pdbx_strand_id
1 'polypeptide(L)' 'MPEKQYQYEPVEAFGESLTTNRPWNTSALEIVERINGRTAMVGFAAAVIGEWLTGQGPAGQVMALIRWYLS' A
#
# COMPACT_ATOMS: atom_id res chain seq x y z
N MET A 1 -8.48 -17.71 -31.10
CA MET A 1 -8.20 -16.97 -29.86
C MET A 1 -7.37 -17.89 -28.98
N PRO A 2 -6.22 -17.47 -28.43
CA PRO A 2 -5.41 -18.36 -27.59
C PRO A 2 -6.18 -18.66 -26.29
N GLU A 3 -6.34 -19.94 -25.95
CA GLU A 3 -6.92 -20.37 -24.67
C GLU A 3 -6.05 -19.83 -23.53
N LYS A 4 -6.65 -19.02 -22.65
CA LYS A 4 -5.98 -18.60 -21.42
C LYS A 4 -5.86 -19.81 -20.51
N GLN A 5 -4.65 -20.30 -20.32
CA GLN A 5 -4.36 -21.38 -19.38
C GLN A 5 -4.37 -20.80 -17.96
N TYR A 6 -5.51 -20.95 -17.29
CA TYR A 6 -5.65 -20.55 -15.89
C TYR A 6 -5.03 -21.63 -15.00
N GLN A 7 -4.05 -21.26 -14.18
CA GLN A 7 -3.60 -22.10 -13.06
C GLN A 7 -4.55 -21.85 -11.89
N TYR A 8 -5.37 -22.84 -11.59
CA TYR A 8 -6.25 -22.80 -10.41
C TYR A 8 -5.48 -23.28 -9.19
N GLU A 9 -5.57 -22.51 -8.12
CA GLU A 9 -5.08 -22.93 -6.82
C GLU A 9 -6.04 -23.99 -6.24
N PRO A 10 -5.53 -25.04 -5.56
CA PRO A 10 -6.39 -26.02 -4.93
C PRO A 10 -7.37 -25.35 -3.96
N VAL A 11 -8.63 -25.79 -3.95
CA VAL A 11 -9.64 -25.27 -3.02
C VAL A 11 -9.22 -25.59 -1.59
N GLU A 12 -8.84 -24.56 -0.83
CA GLU A 12 -8.50 -24.70 0.59
C GLU A 12 -9.75 -24.99 1.44
N ALA A 13 -9.58 -25.78 2.50
CA ALA A 13 -10.62 -25.92 3.51
C ALA A 13 -10.81 -24.58 4.24
N PHE A 14 -12.06 -24.20 4.52
CA PHE A 14 -12.37 -22.93 5.16
C PHE A 14 -11.60 -22.77 6.49
N GLY A 15 -10.83 -21.69 6.60
CA GLY A 15 -10.04 -21.38 7.79
C GLY A 15 -8.65 -22.02 7.83
N GLU A 16 -8.26 -22.83 6.85
CA GLU A 16 -6.94 -23.46 6.82
C GLU A 16 -5.82 -22.43 6.72
N SER A 17 -5.93 -21.43 5.84
CA SER A 17 -5.00 -20.29 5.76
C SER A 17 -5.03 -19.36 6.99
N LEU A 18 -6.07 -19.41 7.82
CA LEU A 18 -6.20 -18.58 9.03
C LEU A 18 -5.75 -19.29 10.31
N THR A 19 -5.74 -20.63 10.30
CA THR A 19 -5.49 -21.47 11.49
C THR A 19 -4.23 -22.33 11.38
N THR A 20 -3.68 -22.50 10.17
CA THR A 20 -2.42 -23.23 9.92
C THR A 20 -1.24 -22.28 9.85
N ASN A 21 -0.08 -22.75 10.29
CA ASN A 21 1.20 -22.04 10.21
C ASN A 21 1.78 -22.07 8.77
N ARG A 22 0.95 -21.85 7.74
CA ARG A 22 1.41 -21.84 6.35
C ARG A 22 2.45 -20.71 6.22
N PRO A 23 3.65 -20.99 5.69
CA PRO A 23 4.68 -19.98 5.58
C PRO A 23 4.18 -18.89 4.63
N TRP A 24 4.20 -17.64 5.09
CA TRP A 24 3.92 -16.50 4.24
C TRP A 24 4.82 -16.54 3.01
N ASN A 25 4.30 -16.11 1.86
CA ASN A 25 5.12 -15.91 0.68
C ASN A 25 6.10 -14.73 0.94
N THR A 26 7.29 -15.07 1.44
CA THR A 26 8.31 -14.10 1.84
C THR A 26 8.82 -13.27 0.67
N SER A 27 8.83 -13.83 -0.55
CA SER A 27 9.18 -13.09 -1.76
C SER A 27 8.17 -12.00 -2.09
N ALA A 28 6.86 -12.28 -1.91
CA ALA A 28 5.82 -11.26 -2.06
C ALA A 28 5.92 -10.19 -0.96
N LEU A 29 6.20 -10.60 0.29
CA LEU A 29 6.38 -9.67 1.42
C LEU A 29 7.57 -8.72 1.19
N GLU A 30 8.70 -9.22 0.70
CA GLU A 30 9.88 -8.40 0.42
C GLU A 30 9.61 -7.31 -0.63
N ILE A 31 8.83 -7.63 -1.67
CA ILE A 31 8.44 -6.66 -2.69
C ILE A 31 7.55 -5.58 -2.08
N VAL A 32 6.54 -5.98 -1.30
CA VAL A 32 5.61 -5.05 -0.65
C VAL A 32 6.34 -4.15 0.33
N GLU A 33 7.25 -4.70 1.14
CA GLU A 33 8.07 -3.95 2.08
C GLU A 33 8.90 -2.87 1.38
N ARG A 34 9.59 -3.23 0.28
CA ARG A 34 10.41 -2.27 -0.48
C ARG A 34 9.58 -1.16 -1.10
N ILE A 35 8.42 -1.49 -1.69
CA ILE A 35 7.53 -0.51 -2.31
C ILE A 35 6.96 0.44 -1.24
N ASN A 36 6.45 -0.12 -0.14
CA ASN A 36 5.90 0.67 0.97
C ASN A 36 6.96 1.58 1.58
N GLY A 37 8.16 1.06 1.85
CA GLY A 37 9.27 1.84 2.40
C GLY A 37 9.68 3.00 1.48
N ARG A 38 9.86 2.75 0.19
CA ARG A 38 10.21 3.80 -0.79
C ARG A 38 9.11 4.85 -0.93
N THR A 39 7.84 4.42 -0.95
CA THR A 39 6.69 5.32 -1.03
C THR A 39 6.60 6.19 0.23
N ALA A 40 6.83 5.61 1.40
CA ALA A 40 6.85 6.34 2.66
C ALA A 40 7.97 7.39 2.72
N MET A 41 9.18 7.09 2.21
CA MET A 41 10.28 8.05 2.13
C MET A 41 9.91 9.27 1.26
N VAL A 42 9.33 9.03 0.08
CA VAL A 42 8.88 10.11 -0.81
C VAL A 42 7.75 10.92 -0.18
N GLY A 43 6.76 10.25 0.43
CA GLY A 43 5.65 10.90 1.12
C GLY A 43 6.11 11.77 2.29
N PHE A 44 7.08 11.30 3.09
CA PHE A 44 7.65 12.08 4.18
C PHE A 44 8.43 13.30 3.67
N ALA A 45 9.28 13.12 2.66
CA ALA A 45 10.01 14.24 2.06
C ALA A 45 9.06 15.31 1.50
N ALA A 46 7.99 14.89 0.81
CA ALA A 46 6.96 15.80 0.32
C ALA A 46 6.24 16.53 1.45
N ALA A 47 5.92 15.84 2.56
CA ALA A 47 5.28 16.43 3.72
C ALA A 47 6.14 17.51 4.38
N VAL A 48 7.45 17.27 4.53
CA VAL A 48 8.41 18.26 5.07
C VAL A 48 8.51 19.48 4.15
N ILE A 49 8.63 19.27 2.85
CA ILE A 49 8.67 20.38 1.87
C ILE A 49 7.36 21.18 1.93
N GLY A 50 6.22 20.49 1.96
CA GLY A 50 4.91 21.13 2.07
C GLY A 50 4.77 21.93 3.36
N GLU A 51 5.28 21.43 4.49
CA GLU A 51 5.23 22.12 5.78
C GLU A 51 6.11 23.37 5.74
N TRP A 52 7.31 23.27 5.15
CA TRP A 52 8.20 24.41 4.98
C TRP A 52 7.58 25.53 4.11
N LEU A 53 6.87 25.16 3.04
CA LEU A 53 6.24 26.14 2.14
C LEU A 53 4.94 26.74 2.70
N THR A 54 4.16 25.97 3.45
CA THR A 54 2.79 26.36 3.86
C THR A 54 2.66 26.74 5.34
N GLY A 55 3.63 26.36 6.17
CA GLY A 55 3.54 26.42 7.63
C GLY A 55 2.49 25.48 8.23
N GLN A 56 1.90 24.59 7.43
CA GLN A 56 0.90 23.62 7.86
C GLN A 56 1.52 22.23 7.95
N GLY A 57 1.36 21.58 9.10
CA GLY A 57 1.74 20.18 9.25
C GLY A 57 0.95 19.24 8.32
N PRO A 58 1.32 17.95 8.25
CA PRO A 58 0.76 17.00 7.27
C PRO A 58 -0.77 16.90 7.29
N ALA A 59 -1.39 16.93 8.47
CA ALA A 59 -2.85 16.90 8.60
C ALA A 59 -3.53 18.14 7.99
N GLY A 60 -2.90 19.32 8.13
CA GLY A 60 -3.37 20.57 7.52
C GLY A 60 -3.29 20.52 5.99
N GLN A 61 -2.23 19.92 5.44
CA GLN A 61 -2.09 19.70 3.99
C GLN A 61 -3.20 18.77 3.44
N VAL A 62 -3.51 17.69 4.15
CA VAL A 62 -4.63 16.80 3.78
C VAL A 62 -5.96 17.54 3.82
N MET A 63 -6.22 18.34 4.86
CA MET A 63 -7.44 19.14 4.95
C MET A 63 -7.54 20.18 3.84
N ALA A 64 -6.43 20.80 3.46
CA ALA A 64 -6.39 21.73 2.33
C ALA A 64 -6.75 21.02 1.01
N LEU A 65 -6.22 19.82 0.78
CA LEU A 65 -6.54 19.01 -0.40
C LEU A 65 -8.02 18.62 -0.44
N ILE A 66 -8.58 18.17 0.69
CA ILE A 66 -10.01 17.83 0.82
C ILE A 66 -10.88 19.06 0.51
N ARG A 67 -10.54 20.22 1.08
CA ARG A 67 -11.28 21.48 0.81
C ARG A 67 -11.23 21.86 -0.66
N TRP A 68 -10.05 21.74 -1.30
CA TRP A 68 -9.89 21.99 -2.73
C TRP A 68 -10.74 21.05 -3.59
N TYR A 69 -10.74 19.76 -3.27
CA TYR A 69 -11.52 18.76 -4.03
C TYR A 69 -13.04 18.96 -3.91
N LEU A 70 -13.51 19.48 -2.77
CA LEU A 70 -14.94 19.68 -2.48
C LEU A 70 -15.46 21.09 -2.84
N SER A 71 -14.60 22.01 -3.29
CA SER A 71 -14.99 23.36 -3.74
C SER A 71 -15.33 23.36 -5.22
#